data_AF-G0PMR8-F1
#
_entry.id   AF-G0PMR8-F1
#
_cell.length_a   1.000
_cell.length_b   1.000
_cell.length_c   1.000
_cell.angle_alpha   90.00
_cell.angle_beta   90.00
_cell.angle_gamma   90.00
#
_symmetry.space_group_name_H-M   'P 1'
#
loop_
_entity.id
_entity.type
_entity.pdbx_description
1 polymer ?
#
loop_
_entity_poly.entity_id
_entity_poly.type
_entity_poly.pdbx_seq_one_letter_code
_entity_poly.pdbx_strand_id
1 'polypeptide(L)'
;MGVPKFYRWTSERYPCLSEVINESQIPEFDNLYLDMNGIIHNCSHPNDDDVTFRITEEEIFVNIFAYIENLYNLIRPQKVFFMAVDGVAPRAKMNQQRARRFMSARTAQTQLDKAIEKGEVIPTEKRFDSNCITPGTYFMTRLHDQLDEWIKKKSESDSHWQGRKIILSGHNVPGEGEHKIMDYIRTERAKSDYDPNTRHCMYGLDADLIMLGIVSHEPHFSLLREEVTFNTRPRKNEQKNKKPKRTDSDVKTFHLLHLSLLREYLAWEFADVK
;
A
#
# COMPACT_ATOMS: atom_id res chain seq x y z
N MET A 1 -5.57 8.17 -1.52
CA MET A 1 -6.23 9.19 -2.38
C MET A 1 -7.40 8.52 -3.08
N GLY A 2 -7.88 9.08 -4.19
CA GLY A 2 -8.87 8.47 -5.06
C GLY A 2 -10.34 8.77 -4.81
N VAL A 3 -11.15 8.22 -5.71
CA VAL A 3 -12.59 8.46 -5.77
C VAL A 3 -13.25 7.88 -4.51
N PRO A 4 -13.87 8.71 -3.64
CA PRO A 4 -14.43 8.25 -2.38
C PRO A 4 -15.41 7.10 -2.59
N LYS A 5 -15.24 6.02 -1.81
CA LYS A 5 -16.08 4.81 -1.85
C LYS A 5 -16.10 4.06 -3.19
N PHE A 6 -15.25 4.41 -4.17
CA PHE A 6 -15.28 3.76 -5.48
C PHE A 6 -14.99 2.26 -5.39
N TYR A 7 -13.94 1.85 -4.67
CA TYR A 7 -13.65 0.43 -4.44
C TYR A 7 -14.87 -0.31 -3.87
N ARG A 8 -15.50 0.25 -2.82
CA ARG A 8 -16.68 -0.34 -2.20
C ARG A 8 -17.84 -0.48 -3.20
N TRP A 9 -18.13 0.59 -3.95
CA TRP A 9 -19.19 0.58 -4.95
C TRP A 9 -18.92 -0.47 -6.04
N THR A 10 -17.68 -0.54 -6.55
CA THR A 10 -17.28 -1.51 -7.58
C THR A 10 -17.38 -2.95 -7.07
N SER A 11 -16.93 -3.23 -5.84
CA SER A 11 -17.04 -4.56 -5.22
C SER A 11 -18.49 -4.95 -4.91
N GLU A 12 -19.35 -4.01 -4.52
CA GLU A 12 -20.78 -4.26 -4.30
C GLU A 12 -21.53 -4.49 -5.63
N ARG A 13 -21.16 -3.76 -6.70
CA ARG A 13 -21.78 -3.88 -8.03
C ARG A 13 -21.37 -5.16 -8.77
N TYR A 14 -20.10 -5.54 -8.66
CA TYR A 14 -19.53 -6.69 -9.35
C TYR A 14 -18.87 -7.63 -8.31
N PRO A 15 -19.67 -8.50 -7.66
CA PRO A 15 -19.22 -9.26 -6.50
C PRO A 15 -18.14 -10.31 -6.82
N CYS A 16 -18.04 -10.77 -8.08
CA CYS A 16 -17.04 -11.76 -8.48
C CYS A 16 -15.67 -11.17 -8.81
N LEU A 17 -15.45 -9.85 -8.61
CA LEU A 17 -14.16 -9.24 -8.93
C LEU A 17 -13.07 -9.55 -7.92
N SER A 18 -13.44 -9.82 -6.66
CA SER A 18 -12.51 -10.00 -5.57
C SER A 18 -12.56 -11.42 -5.06
N GLU A 19 -11.40 -12.07 -5.01
CA GLU A 19 -11.24 -13.35 -4.31
C GLU A 19 -10.45 -13.14 -3.02
N VAL A 20 -10.81 -13.88 -1.98
CA VAL A 20 -10.01 -13.97 -0.76
C VAL A 20 -8.84 -14.90 -1.04
N ILE A 21 -7.64 -14.43 -0.75
CA ILE A 21 -6.42 -15.20 -1.00
C ILE A 21 -6.27 -16.30 0.05
N ASN A 22 -6.22 -17.54 -0.43
CA ASN A 22 -5.66 -18.67 0.28
C ASN A 22 -4.28 -18.95 -0.32
N GLU A 23 -3.25 -19.19 0.49
CA GLU A 23 -1.86 -19.39 0.01
C GLU A 23 -1.71 -20.47 -1.07
N SER A 24 -2.62 -21.46 -1.10
CA SER A 24 -2.64 -22.55 -2.08
C SER A 24 -3.31 -22.20 -3.43
N GLN A 25 -3.96 -21.05 -3.56
CA GLN A 25 -4.82 -20.70 -4.69
C GLN A 25 -4.40 -19.43 -5.43
N ILE A 26 -3.25 -18.84 -5.10
CA ILE A 26 -2.77 -17.62 -5.75
C ILE A 26 -2.31 -17.94 -7.17
N PRO A 27 -2.86 -17.27 -8.20
CA PRO A 27 -2.33 -17.38 -9.55
C PRO A 27 -0.86 -16.95 -9.59
N GLU A 28 -0.05 -17.61 -10.40
CA GLU A 28 1.33 -17.13 -10.58
C GLU A 28 1.34 -15.75 -11.25
N PHE A 29 2.26 -14.89 -10.81
CA PHE A 29 2.49 -13.57 -11.39
C PHE A 29 3.90 -13.43 -11.91
N ASP A 30 4.05 -12.74 -13.04
CA ASP A 30 5.36 -12.38 -13.57
C ASP A 30 5.94 -11.21 -12.78
N ASN A 31 5.12 -10.19 -12.54
CA ASN A 31 5.58 -8.93 -11.97
C ASN A 31 4.74 -8.54 -10.75
N LEU A 32 5.42 -8.21 -9.65
CA LEU A 32 4.81 -7.61 -8.46
C LEU A 32 5.27 -6.16 -8.30
N TYR A 33 4.31 -5.25 -8.12
CA TYR A 33 4.55 -3.83 -7.90
C TYR A 33 4.01 -3.39 -6.55
N LEU A 34 4.84 -2.76 -5.72
CA LEU A 34 4.43 -2.22 -4.41
C LEU A 34 4.42 -0.69 -4.47
N ASP A 35 3.26 -0.09 -4.22
CA ASP A 35 3.20 1.29 -3.76
C ASP A 35 3.55 1.31 -2.26
N MET A 36 4.77 1.78 -1.97
CA MET A 36 5.36 1.75 -0.63
C MET A 36 4.71 2.75 0.32
N ASN A 37 4.06 3.81 -0.18
CA ASN A 37 3.58 4.87 0.68
C ASN A 37 2.53 4.37 1.67
N GLY A 38 1.59 3.55 1.21
CA GLY A 38 0.60 2.90 2.09
C GLY A 38 1.27 2.02 3.17
N ILE A 39 2.34 1.30 2.81
CA ILE A 39 3.09 0.44 3.73
C ILE A 39 3.79 1.29 4.81
N ILE A 40 4.52 2.34 4.41
CA ILE A 40 5.25 3.22 5.33
C ILE A 40 4.29 3.88 6.33
N HIS A 41 3.13 4.34 5.86
CA HIS A 41 2.10 4.91 6.73
C HIS A 41 1.58 3.88 7.75
N ASN A 42 1.15 2.70 7.28
CA ASN A 42 0.58 1.66 8.14
C ASN A 42 1.59 1.14 9.18
N CYS A 43 2.88 1.03 8.82
CA CYS A 43 3.93 0.56 9.71
C CYS A 43 4.39 1.61 10.73
N SER A 44 4.11 2.90 10.50
CA SER A 44 4.56 3.99 11.39
C SER A 44 3.47 4.56 12.29
N HIS A 45 2.21 4.53 11.86
CA HIS A 45 1.06 4.98 12.65
C HIS A 45 -0.20 4.23 12.21
N PRO A 46 -0.37 2.97 12.67
CA PRO A 46 -1.51 2.14 12.25
C PRO A 46 -2.87 2.68 12.69
N ASN A 47 -2.89 3.52 13.73
CA ASN A 47 -4.10 4.18 14.21
C ASN A 47 -3.80 5.66 14.52
N ASP A 48 -4.30 6.57 13.67
CA ASP A 48 -4.10 8.01 13.85
C ASP A 48 -4.79 8.56 15.10
N ASP A 49 -5.85 7.90 15.57
CA ASP A 49 -6.64 8.33 16.73
C ASP A 49 -5.98 7.96 18.07
N ASP A 50 -4.96 7.09 18.07
CA ASP A 50 -4.25 6.70 19.28
C ASP A 50 -3.14 7.72 19.62
N VAL A 51 -3.47 8.63 20.54
CA VAL A 51 -2.53 9.66 21.03
C VAL A 51 -1.42 9.08 21.93
N THR A 52 -1.58 7.85 22.40
CA THR A 52 -0.62 7.18 23.30
C THR A 52 0.38 6.30 22.56
N PHE A 53 0.11 5.96 21.29
CA PHE A 53 1.01 5.12 20.51
C PHE A 53 2.39 5.77 20.33
N ARG A 54 3.45 4.98 20.56
CA ARG A 54 4.85 5.36 20.36
C ARG A 54 5.57 4.20 19.65
N ILE A 55 6.43 4.56 18.72
CA ILE A 55 7.23 3.63 17.94
C ILE A 55 8.54 4.33 17.56
N THR A 56 9.66 3.60 17.58
CA THR A 56 10.93 4.15 17.14
C THR A 56 11.10 4.02 15.63
N GLU A 57 12.04 4.78 15.05
CA GLU A 57 12.33 4.69 13.62
C GLU A 57 12.82 3.29 13.21
N GLU A 58 13.65 2.67 14.06
CA GLU A 58 14.18 1.33 13.84
C GLU A 58 13.07 0.29 13.82
N GLU A 59 12.11 0.38 14.75
CA GLU A 59 10.93 -0.48 14.78
C GLU A 59 10.06 -0.30 13.51
N ILE A 60 9.91 0.94 13.02
CA ILE A 60 9.22 1.23 11.76
C ILE A 60 9.89 0.50 10.60
N PHE A 61 11.23 0.59 10.49
CA PHE A 61 11.97 -0.05 9.40
C PHE A 61 11.85 -1.57 9.44
N VAL A 62 11.98 -2.18 10.62
CA VAL A 62 11.77 -3.63 10.81
C VAL A 62 10.37 -4.04 10.37
N ASN A 63 9.34 -3.28 10.77
CA ASN A 63 7.95 -3.56 10.37
C ASN A 63 7.75 -3.44 8.86
N ILE A 64 8.36 -2.44 8.22
CA ILE A 64 8.31 -2.27 6.76
C ILE A 64 8.94 -3.48 6.07
N PHE A 65 10.13 -3.92 6.48
CA PHE A 65 10.82 -5.06 5.87
C PHE A 65 10.05 -6.37 6.01
N ALA A 66 9.54 -6.63 7.22
CA ALA A 66 8.70 -7.80 7.46
C ALA A 66 7.43 -7.78 6.60
N TYR A 67 6.83 -6.61 6.41
CA TYR A 67 5.63 -6.48 5.59
C TYR A 67 5.91 -6.68 4.09
N ILE A 68 6.99 -6.09 3.57
CA ILE A 68 7.45 -6.31 2.18
C ILE A 68 7.73 -7.81 1.96
N GLU A 69 8.44 -8.44 2.88
CA GLU A 69 8.77 -9.87 2.79
C GLU A 69 7.52 -10.75 2.81
N ASN A 70 6.53 -10.42 3.64
CA ASN A 70 5.24 -11.12 3.64
C ASN A 70 4.56 -11.02 2.26
N LEU A 71 4.44 -9.82 1.68
CA LEU A 71 3.84 -9.63 0.36
C LEU A 71 4.62 -10.36 -0.75
N TYR A 72 5.95 -10.34 -0.69
CA TYR A 72 6.79 -11.04 -1.66
C TYR A 72 6.59 -12.55 -1.57
N ASN A 73 6.58 -13.12 -0.36
CA ASN A 73 6.42 -14.55 -0.13
C ASN A 73 5.01 -15.05 -0.46
N LEU A 74 4.01 -14.17 -0.33
CA LEU A 74 2.63 -14.42 -0.72
C LEU A 74 2.50 -14.53 -2.24
N ILE A 75 3.04 -13.57 -3.00
CA ILE A 75 2.83 -13.48 -4.46
C ILE A 75 3.86 -14.24 -5.28
N ARG A 76 5.12 -14.31 -4.81
CA ARG A 76 6.25 -14.99 -5.47
C ARG A 76 6.41 -14.63 -6.96
N PRO A 77 6.73 -13.36 -7.28
CA PRO A 77 6.86 -12.93 -8.67
C PRO A 77 7.96 -13.70 -9.42
N GLN A 78 7.69 -14.04 -10.69
CA GLN A 78 8.60 -14.85 -11.51
C GLN A 78 9.65 -14.05 -12.28
N LYS A 79 9.42 -12.75 -12.54
CA LYS A 79 10.30 -11.91 -13.36
C LYS A 79 10.72 -10.65 -12.64
N VAL A 80 9.77 -9.79 -12.26
CA VAL A 80 10.07 -8.44 -11.72
C VAL A 80 9.46 -8.24 -10.35
N PHE A 81 10.25 -7.66 -9.45
CA PHE A 81 9.76 -7.11 -8.20
C PHE A 81 10.10 -5.62 -8.11
N PHE A 82 9.08 -4.76 -8.16
CA PHE A 82 9.22 -3.31 -8.23
C PHE A 82 8.65 -2.65 -6.97
N MET A 83 9.46 -1.88 -6.26
CA MET A 83 9.06 -1.10 -5.09
C MET A 83 9.14 0.39 -5.44
N ALA A 84 8.01 1.10 -5.31
CA ALA A 84 7.91 2.51 -5.63
C ALA A 84 7.61 3.32 -4.37
N VAL A 85 8.53 4.23 -4.02
CA VAL A 85 8.33 5.23 -2.97
C VAL A 85 8.01 6.57 -3.63
N ASP A 86 7.05 7.34 -3.10
CA ASP A 86 6.77 8.67 -3.64
C ASP A 86 8.03 9.54 -3.63
N GLY A 87 8.32 10.13 -4.78
CA GLY A 87 9.26 11.23 -4.94
C GLY A 87 8.55 12.58 -4.99
N VAL A 88 9.23 13.58 -5.55
CA VAL A 88 8.62 14.91 -5.74
C VAL A 88 7.44 14.79 -6.71
N ALA A 89 6.24 15.05 -6.20
CA ALA A 89 4.99 14.92 -6.95
C ALA A 89 4.62 16.21 -7.72
N PRO A 90 3.71 16.12 -8.71
CA PRO A 90 3.18 17.29 -9.39
C PRO A 90 2.45 18.27 -8.45
N ARG A 91 2.39 19.55 -8.84
CA ARG A 91 1.77 20.62 -8.04
C ARG A 91 0.33 20.31 -7.60
N ALA A 92 -0.45 19.66 -8.46
CA ALA A 92 -1.83 19.26 -8.15
C ALA A 92 -1.87 18.33 -6.92
N LYS A 93 -1.03 17.29 -6.90
CA LYS A 93 -0.90 16.37 -5.77
C LYS A 93 -0.32 17.08 -4.55
N MET A 94 0.67 17.95 -4.72
CA MET A 94 1.26 18.72 -3.62
C MET A 94 0.20 19.56 -2.87
N ASN A 95 -0.72 20.21 -3.59
CA ASN A 95 -1.82 20.96 -2.97
C ASN A 95 -2.73 20.07 -2.13
N GLN A 96 -3.09 18.89 -2.66
CA GLN A 96 -3.89 17.91 -1.94
C GLN A 96 -3.16 17.38 -0.70
N GLN A 97 -1.88 17.02 -0.83
CA GLN A 97 -1.05 16.55 0.28
C GLN A 97 -0.90 17.64 1.36
N ARG A 98 -0.67 18.90 0.98
CA ARG A 98 -0.61 20.04 1.90
C ARG A 98 -1.91 20.19 2.71
N ALA A 99 -3.06 20.14 2.05
CA ALA A 99 -4.35 20.24 2.72
C ALA A 99 -4.57 19.10 3.72
N ARG A 100 -4.27 17.84 3.31
CA ARG A 100 -4.39 16.67 4.20
C ARG A 100 -3.49 16.79 5.42
N ARG A 101 -2.23 17.18 5.24
CA ARG A 101 -1.24 17.32 6.33
C ARG A 101 -1.66 18.41 7.32
N PHE A 102 -2.13 19.55 6.83
CA PHE A 102 -2.65 20.62 7.68
C PHE A 102 -3.84 20.15 8.53
N MET A 103 -4.77 19.41 7.93
CA MET A 103 -5.92 18.85 8.64
C MET A 103 -5.52 17.77 9.65
N SER A 104 -4.59 16.88 9.30
CA SER A 104 -4.07 15.84 10.19
C SER A 104 -3.38 16.46 11.42
N ALA A 105 -2.49 17.43 11.23
CA ALA A 105 -1.82 18.13 12.34
C ALA A 105 -2.82 18.80 13.30
N ARG A 106 -3.82 19.50 12.75
CA ARG A 106 -4.89 20.11 13.56
C ARG A 106 -5.73 19.06 14.32
N THR A 107 -6.02 17.94 13.68
CA THR A 107 -6.81 16.86 14.27
C THR A 107 -6.03 16.18 15.41
N ALA A 108 -4.76 15.90 15.20
CA ALA A 108 -3.87 15.32 16.20
C ALA A 108 -3.75 16.23 17.44
N GLN A 109 -3.61 17.55 17.25
CA GLN A 109 -3.62 18.50 18.37
C GLN A 109 -4.95 18.47 19.13
N THR A 110 -6.08 18.53 18.40
CA THR A 110 -7.42 18.50 19.00
C THR A 110 -7.67 17.21 19.79
N GLN A 111 -7.14 16.07 19.31
CA GLN A 111 -7.25 14.78 19.99
C GLN A 111 -6.40 14.74 21.26
N LEU A 112 -5.19 15.29 21.21
CA LEU A 112 -4.30 15.39 22.36
C LEU A 112 -4.92 16.26 23.47
N ASP A 113 -5.44 17.44 23.12
CA ASP A 113 -6.08 18.35 24.07
C ASP A 113 -7.26 17.66 24.78
N LYS A 114 -8.10 16.94 24.02
CA LYS A 114 -9.22 16.17 24.57
C LYS A 114 -8.79 15.01 25.46
N ALA A 115 -7.67 14.36 25.16
CA ALA A 115 -7.15 13.28 25.98
C ALA A 115 -6.64 13.82 27.33
N ILE A 116 -5.95 14.97 27.30
CA ILE A 116 -5.50 15.69 28.50
C ILE A 116 -6.71 16.13 29.34
N GLU A 117 -7.74 16.72 28.73
CA GLU A 117 -8.97 17.11 29.43
C GLU A 117 -9.68 15.94 30.13
N LYS A 118 -9.60 14.74 29.55
CA LYS A 118 -10.14 13.50 30.14
C LYS A 118 -9.24 12.89 31.22
N GLY A 119 -8.05 13.44 31.45
CA GLY A 119 -7.07 12.91 32.38
C GLY A 119 -6.36 11.64 31.88
N GLU A 120 -6.31 11.42 30.55
CA GLU A 120 -5.54 10.32 29.97
C GLU A 120 -4.02 10.59 30.16
N VAL A 121 -3.27 9.56 30.54
CA VAL A 121 -1.82 9.68 30.76
C VAL A 121 -1.13 9.62 29.40
N ILE A 122 -0.58 10.77 28.98
CA ILE A 122 0.15 10.88 27.72
C ILE A 122 1.62 10.48 27.95
N PRO A 123 2.20 9.60 27.11
CA PRO A 123 3.62 9.26 27.19
C PRO A 123 4.51 10.48 26.97
N THR A 124 5.59 10.56 27.73
CA THR A 124 6.59 11.64 27.67
C THR A 124 7.41 11.62 26.39
N GLU A 125 7.56 10.44 25.78
CA GLU A 125 8.22 10.29 24.49
C GLU A 125 7.44 11.05 23.43
N LYS A 126 8.15 11.58 22.44
CA LYS A 126 7.53 12.29 21.32
C LYS A 126 6.82 11.29 20.40
N ARG A 127 5.60 11.61 19.97
CA ARG A 127 4.90 10.87 18.90
C ARG A 127 5.69 10.97 17.59
N PHE A 128 5.71 9.89 16.82
CA PHE A 128 6.24 9.91 15.46
C PHE A 128 5.50 10.95 14.60
N ASP A 129 6.24 11.83 13.93
CA ASP A 129 5.67 12.87 13.06
C ASP A 129 5.60 12.36 11.62
N SER A 130 4.41 11.93 11.19
CA SER A 130 4.17 11.39 9.85
C SER A 130 4.45 12.37 8.71
N ASN A 131 4.61 13.68 8.98
CA ASN A 131 5.05 14.63 7.96
C ASN A 131 6.49 14.36 7.48
N CYS A 132 7.28 13.60 8.25
CA CYS A 132 8.60 13.16 7.81
C CYS A 132 8.54 12.18 6.64
N ILE A 133 7.37 11.58 6.35
CA ILE A 133 7.11 10.75 5.16
C ILE A 133 6.91 11.69 3.95
N THR A 134 8.01 12.34 3.55
CA THR A 134 8.09 13.28 2.44
C THR A 134 9.46 13.19 1.81
N PRO A 135 9.58 13.21 0.47
CA PRO A 135 10.86 13.32 -0.19
C PRO A 135 11.70 14.47 0.37
N GLY A 136 12.99 14.21 0.60
CA GLY A 136 13.96 15.22 1.07
C GLY A 136 14.10 15.33 2.59
N THR A 137 13.38 14.53 3.36
CA THR A 137 13.60 14.44 4.82
C THR A 137 14.69 13.42 5.14
N TYR A 138 15.36 13.62 6.29
CA TYR A 138 16.35 12.66 6.77
C TYR A 138 15.77 11.25 7.02
N PHE A 139 14.51 11.18 7.46
CA PHE A 139 13.80 9.90 7.63
C PHE A 139 13.73 9.12 6.31
N MET A 140 13.31 9.78 5.22
CA MET A 140 13.19 9.11 3.92
C MET A 140 14.55 8.72 3.33
N THR A 141 15.59 9.51 3.56
CA THR A 141 16.96 9.15 3.16
C THR A 141 17.46 7.91 3.90
N ARG A 142 17.34 7.87 5.23
CA ARG A 142 17.73 6.68 6.00
C ARG A 142 16.92 5.44 5.63
N LEU A 143 15.61 5.60 5.43
CA LEU A 143 14.75 4.51 4.96
C LEU A 143 15.21 3.98 3.59
N HIS A 144 15.59 4.86 2.67
CA HIS A 144 16.08 4.47 1.35
C HIS A 144 17.38 3.67 1.44
N ASP A 145 18.36 4.16 2.21
CA ASP A 145 19.65 3.49 2.38
C ASP A 145 19.47 2.10 3.02
N GLN A 146 18.64 2.01 4.07
CA GLN A 146 18.34 0.75 4.75
C GLN A 146 17.56 -0.24 3.84
N LEU A 147 16.61 0.25 3.02
CA LEU A 147 15.92 -0.59 2.03
C LEU A 147 16.89 -1.14 0.99
N ASP A 148 17.78 -0.30 0.45
CA ASP A 148 18.74 -0.70 -0.57
C ASP A 148 19.71 -1.78 -0.04
N GLU A 149 20.26 -1.59 1.16
CA GLU A 149 21.10 -2.60 1.83
C GLU A 149 20.34 -3.90 2.13
N TRP A 150 19.11 -3.79 2.64
CA TRP A 150 18.27 -4.94 2.94
C TRP A 150 17.93 -5.77 1.70
N ILE A 151 17.55 -5.11 0.60
CA ILE A 151 17.25 -5.75 -0.69
C ILE A 151 18.48 -6.46 -1.24
N LYS A 152 19.66 -5.82 -1.22
CA LYS A 152 20.92 -6.44 -1.66
C LYS A 152 21.18 -7.73 -0.89
N LYS A 153 21.11 -7.68 0.44
CA LYS A 153 21.28 -8.85 1.30
C LYS A 153 20.27 -9.95 1.01
N LYS A 154 18.99 -9.60 0.79
CA LYS A 154 17.95 -10.58 0.40
C LYS A 154 18.25 -11.23 -0.94
N SER A 155 18.63 -10.44 -1.94
CA SER A 155 18.98 -10.94 -3.27
C SER A 155 20.18 -11.90 -3.27
N GLU A 156 21.08 -11.76 -2.30
CA GLU A 156 22.25 -12.64 -2.15
C GLU A 156 21.92 -13.91 -1.36
N SER A 157 21.11 -13.81 -0.30
CA SER A 157 20.90 -14.90 0.66
C SER A 157 19.62 -15.72 0.47
N ASP A 158 18.61 -15.20 -0.22
CA ASP A 158 17.32 -15.89 -0.40
C ASP A 158 17.16 -16.39 -1.85
N SER A 159 17.04 -17.70 -2.01
CA SER A 159 16.88 -18.34 -3.32
C SER A 159 15.59 -17.94 -4.04
N HIS A 160 14.55 -17.49 -3.32
CA HIS A 160 13.31 -17.00 -3.92
C HIS A 160 13.46 -15.60 -4.53
N TRP A 161 14.46 -14.83 -4.08
CA TRP A 161 14.79 -13.50 -4.59
C TRP A 161 15.83 -13.57 -5.72
N GLN A 162 16.69 -14.59 -5.68
CA GLN A 162 17.68 -14.84 -6.72
C GLN A 162 17.03 -15.07 -8.09
N GLY A 163 17.65 -14.52 -9.14
CA GLY A 163 17.16 -14.65 -10.52
C GLY A 163 15.97 -13.74 -10.87
N ARG A 164 15.50 -12.89 -9.94
CA ARG A 164 14.45 -11.89 -10.20
C ARG A 164 15.06 -10.51 -10.42
N LYS A 165 14.43 -9.71 -11.27
CA LYS A 165 14.79 -8.30 -11.45
C LYS A 165 14.14 -7.47 -10.35
N ILE A 166 14.92 -7.08 -9.35
CA ILE A 166 14.45 -6.25 -8.24
C ILE A 166 14.75 -4.79 -8.54
N ILE A 167 13.73 -3.93 -8.44
CA ILE A 167 13.83 -2.49 -8.75
C ILE A 167 13.31 -1.70 -7.56
N LEU A 168 14.17 -0.85 -6.98
CA LEU A 168 13.79 0.14 -5.98
C LEU A 168 13.76 1.54 -6.62
N SER A 169 12.56 2.10 -6.76
CA SER A 169 12.37 3.50 -7.16
C SER A 169 12.14 4.36 -5.92
N GLY A 170 13.23 4.88 -5.35
CA GLY A 170 13.22 5.62 -4.09
C GLY A 170 12.61 7.03 -4.16
N HIS A 171 12.59 7.69 -3.01
CA HIS A 171 12.08 9.07 -2.88
C HIS A 171 12.93 10.12 -3.65
N ASN A 172 14.16 9.74 -4.01
CA ASN A 172 15.10 10.53 -4.79
C ASN A 172 14.78 10.58 -6.28
N VAL A 173 13.93 9.67 -6.78
CA VAL A 173 13.41 9.71 -8.15
C VAL A 173 12.11 10.52 -8.15
N PRO A 174 11.95 11.58 -8.97
CA PRO A 174 10.70 12.34 -9.05
C PRO A 174 9.49 11.48 -9.47
N GLY A 175 8.29 11.94 -9.10
CA GLY A 175 7.03 11.27 -9.44
C GLY A 175 6.42 10.48 -8.29
N GLU A 176 5.12 10.24 -8.41
CA GLU A 176 4.33 9.46 -7.46
C GLU A 176 4.57 7.96 -7.67
N GLY A 177 4.52 7.16 -6.61
CA GLY A 177 4.82 5.72 -6.64
C GLY A 177 3.96 4.98 -7.67
N GLU A 178 2.64 5.20 -7.63
CA GLU A 178 1.68 4.62 -8.58
C GLU A 178 1.99 5.01 -10.04
N HIS A 179 2.42 6.25 -10.29
CA HIS A 179 2.76 6.72 -11.62
C HIS A 179 4.11 6.21 -12.13
N LYS A 180 5.12 6.07 -11.25
CA LYS A 180 6.40 5.43 -11.57
C LYS A 180 6.21 3.98 -12.01
N ILE A 181 5.33 3.25 -11.32
CA ILE A 181 4.96 1.88 -11.68
C ILE A 181 4.30 1.86 -13.07
N MET A 182 3.36 2.75 -13.33
CA MET A 182 2.68 2.83 -14.62
C MET A 182 3.59 3.27 -15.77
N ASP A 183 4.55 4.16 -15.51
CA ASP A 183 5.61 4.53 -16.45
C ASP A 183 6.49 3.33 -16.80
N TYR A 184 6.87 2.53 -15.80
CA TYR A 184 7.62 1.29 -16.01
C TYR A 184 6.84 0.31 -16.88
N ILE A 185 5.57 0.05 -16.57
CA ILE A 185 4.71 -0.86 -17.35
C ILE A 185 4.60 -0.39 -18.80
N ARG A 186 4.33 0.89 -19.05
CA ARG A 186 4.27 1.45 -20.41
C ARG A 186 5.59 1.30 -21.17
N THR A 187 6.71 1.52 -20.47
CA THR A 187 8.04 1.41 -21.08
C THR A 187 8.38 -0.02 -21.45
N GLU A 188 8.05 -0.99 -20.59
CA GLU A 188 8.25 -2.42 -20.89
C GLU A 188 7.35 -2.87 -22.05
N ARG A 189 6.07 -2.47 -22.05
CA ARG A 189 5.12 -2.81 -23.12
C ARG A 189 5.50 -2.24 -24.49
N ALA A 190 6.24 -1.14 -24.54
CA ALA A 190 6.72 -0.53 -25.78
C ALA A 190 7.89 -1.30 -26.42
N LYS A 191 8.49 -2.26 -25.73
CA LYS A 191 9.60 -3.06 -26.26
C LYS A 191 9.11 -4.10 -27.26
N SER A 192 9.92 -4.40 -28.26
CA SER A 192 9.60 -5.36 -29.32
C SER A 192 9.52 -6.81 -28.84
N ASP A 193 10.21 -7.14 -27.75
CA ASP A 193 10.29 -8.46 -27.12
C ASP A 193 9.34 -8.62 -25.92
N TYR A 194 8.47 -7.64 -25.69
CA TYR A 194 7.50 -7.69 -24.60
C TYR A 194 6.51 -8.85 -24.77
N ASP A 195 6.32 -9.65 -23.72
CA ASP A 195 5.30 -10.69 -23.68
C ASP A 195 3.93 -10.06 -23.37
N PRO A 196 2.98 -10.05 -24.33
CA PRO A 196 1.66 -9.45 -24.13
C PRO A 196 0.79 -10.21 -23.12
N ASN A 197 1.22 -11.39 -22.66
CA ASN A 197 0.55 -12.16 -21.63
C ASN A 197 1.24 -12.05 -20.25
N THR A 198 2.14 -11.08 -20.07
CA THR A 198 2.75 -10.80 -18.76
C THR A 198 1.66 -10.57 -17.70
N ARG A 199 1.76 -11.28 -16.58
CA ARG A 199 0.80 -11.20 -15.46
C ARG A 199 1.29 -10.21 -14.41
N HIS A 200 0.48 -9.17 -14.18
CA HIS A 200 0.79 -8.05 -13.31
C HIS A 200 0.00 -8.13 -12.01
N CYS A 201 0.69 -8.04 -10.86
CA CYS A 201 0.09 -7.86 -9.54
C CYS A 201 0.57 -6.54 -8.95
N MET A 202 -0.33 -5.64 -8.59
CA MET A 202 0.02 -4.38 -7.93
C MET A 202 -0.64 -4.30 -6.55
N TYR A 203 0.16 -4.06 -5.52
CA TYR A 203 -0.31 -3.85 -4.17
C TYR A 203 -0.60 -2.37 -3.92
N GLY A 204 -1.79 -2.10 -3.36
CA GLY A 204 -2.11 -0.80 -2.79
C GLY A 204 -3.60 -0.62 -2.51
N LEU A 205 -3.91 0.29 -1.58
CA LEU A 205 -5.27 0.51 -1.07
C LEU A 205 -6.01 1.63 -1.79
N ASP A 206 -5.34 2.41 -2.63
CA ASP A 206 -5.97 3.52 -3.32
C ASP A 206 -6.91 3.04 -4.44
N ALA A 207 -8.02 3.76 -4.62
CA ALA A 207 -8.98 3.47 -5.67
C ALA A 207 -8.45 3.85 -7.07
N ASP A 208 -7.49 4.78 -7.11
CA ASP A 208 -6.84 5.25 -8.34
C ASP A 208 -6.09 4.10 -9.05
N LEU A 209 -5.60 3.12 -8.29
CA LEU A 209 -4.94 1.93 -8.84
C LEU A 209 -5.86 1.09 -9.73
N ILE A 210 -7.18 1.08 -9.47
CA ILE A 210 -8.15 0.39 -10.34
C ILE A 210 -8.17 1.07 -11.70
N MET A 211 -8.26 2.40 -11.72
CA MET A 211 -8.30 3.18 -12.95
C MET A 211 -6.99 3.08 -13.71
N LEU A 212 -5.86 3.23 -13.02
CA LEU A 212 -4.53 3.11 -13.62
C LEU A 212 -4.31 1.71 -14.20
N GLY A 213 -4.72 0.66 -13.48
CA GLY A 213 -4.64 -0.72 -13.97
C GLY A 213 -5.50 -0.97 -15.21
N ILE A 214 -6.72 -0.43 -15.29
CA ILE A 214 -7.56 -0.53 -16.51
C ILE A 214 -6.92 0.22 -17.68
N VAL A 215 -6.44 1.45 -17.46
CA VAL A 215 -5.84 2.31 -18.50
C VAL A 215 -4.47 1.79 -18.96
N SER A 216 -3.81 0.93 -18.18
CA SER A 216 -2.61 0.21 -18.65
C SER A 216 -2.89 -0.65 -19.89
N HIS A 217 -4.15 -1.04 -20.09
CA HIS A 217 -4.61 -1.98 -21.10
C HIS A 217 -4.00 -3.39 -21.03
N GLU A 218 -3.27 -3.73 -19.97
CA GLU A 218 -2.75 -5.09 -19.76
C GLU A 218 -3.88 -6.11 -19.53
N PRO A 219 -3.89 -7.25 -20.25
CA PRO A 219 -4.97 -8.23 -20.15
C PRO A 219 -4.99 -8.95 -18.79
N HIS A 220 -3.81 -9.24 -18.23
CA HIS A 220 -3.66 -10.00 -16.97
C HIS A 220 -3.18 -9.09 -15.86
N PHE A 221 -4.10 -8.34 -15.24
CA PHE A 221 -3.78 -7.41 -14.17
C PHE A 221 -4.66 -7.64 -12.96
N SER A 222 -4.04 -7.79 -11.79
CA SER A 222 -4.73 -7.90 -10.50
C SER A 222 -4.21 -6.87 -9.49
N LEU A 223 -5.08 -6.43 -8.59
CA LEU A 223 -4.72 -5.61 -7.44
C LEU A 223 -4.76 -6.42 -6.16
N LEU A 224 -3.64 -6.47 -5.44
CA LEU A 224 -3.55 -7.06 -4.11
C LEU A 224 -3.93 -6.01 -3.06
N ARG A 225 -4.88 -6.35 -2.19
CA ARG A 225 -5.44 -5.43 -1.19
C ARG A 225 -5.60 -6.14 0.14
N GLU A 226 -5.43 -5.42 1.25
CA GLU A 226 -5.85 -5.92 2.56
C GLU A 226 -7.38 -5.91 2.64
N GLU A 227 -7.97 -6.89 3.34
CA GLU A 227 -9.40 -6.90 3.65
C GLU A 227 -9.79 -5.61 4.40
N VAL A 228 -10.76 -4.88 3.86
CA VAL A 228 -11.36 -3.73 4.53
C VAL A 228 -12.67 -4.20 5.15
N THR A 229 -12.68 -4.47 6.45
CA THR A 229 -13.92 -4.77 7.15
C THR A 229 -14.78 -3.50 7.23
N PHE A 230 -15.88 -3.47 6.46
CA PHE A 230 -16.84 -2.36 6.48
C PHE A 230 -17.79 -2.43 7.69
N ASN A 231 -17.27 -2.73 8.89
CA ASN A 231 -18.10 -2.76 10.08
C ASN A 231 -18.36 -1.35 10.60
N THR A 232 -19.64 -0.96 10.54
CA THR A 232 -20.23 0.13 11.32
C THR A 232 -19.70 0.10 12.76
N ARG A 233 -19.04 1.20 13.16
CA ARG A 233 -18.56 1.54 14.52
C ARG A 233 -18.91 0.51 15.61
N PRO A 234 -17.93 -0.12 16.29
CA PRO A 234 -18.24 -0.98 17.41
C PRO A 234 -19.01 -0.18 18.48
N ARG A 235 -20.11 -0.77 18.98
CA ARG A 235 -20.90 -0.22 20.09
C ARG A 235 -19.96 -0.02 21.29
N LYS A 236 -19.94 1.21 21.83
CA LYS A 236 -19.04 1.72 22.89
C LYS A 236 -19.01 0.97 24.24
N ASN A 237 -19.62 -0.20 24.39
CA ASN A 237 -19.87 -0.80 25.71
C ASN A 237 -19.01 -2.02 26.10
N GLU A 238 -18.07 -2.50 25.29
CA GLU A 238 -17.30 -3.72 25.64
C GLU A 238 -15.79 -3.55 25.85
N GLN A 239 -15.24 -2.34 25.73
CA GLN A 239 -13.83 -2.07 26.03
C GLN A 239 -13.66 -1.40 27.38
N LYS A 240 -13.73 -2.18 28.47
CA LYS A 240 -13.22 -1.70 29.77
C LYS A 240 -12.21 -2.59 30.47
N ASN A 241 -11.86 -3.77 29.97
CA ASN A 241 -10.88 -4.62 30.68
C ASN A 241 -10.19 -5.67 29.78
N LYS A 242 -9.49 -5.25 28.72
CA LYS A 242 -8.46 -6.10 28.12
C LYS A 242 -7.21 -5.25 27.85
N LYS A 243 -6.14 -5.52 28.59
CA LYS A 243 -4.77 -5.13 28.21
C LYS A 243 -4.54 -5.58 26.76
N PRO A 244 -3.80 -4.83 25.93
CA PRO A 244 -3.44 -5.29 24.60
C PRO A 244 -2.46 -6.46 24.77
N LYS A 245 -2.98 -7.68 24.83
CA LYS A 245 -2.17 -8.86 24.55
C LYS A 245 -1.89 -8.79 23.06
N ARG A 246 -0.62 -8.58 22.69
CA ARG A 246 -0.12 -9.00 21.37
C ARG A 246 -0.36 -10.51 21.29
N THR A 247 -1.51 -10.89 20.73
CA THR A 247 -1.73 -12.25 20.28
C THR A 247 -0.96 -12.42 18.98
N ASP A 248 -0.13 -13.46 18.92
CA ASP A 248 0.35 -14.02 17.66
C ASP A 248 -0.82 -14.09 16.67
N SER A 249 -0.63 -13.54 15.48
CA SER A 249 -1.53 -13.60 14.31
C SER A 249 -2.90 -12.89 14.43
N ASP A 250 -2.92 -11.56 14.30
CA ASP A 250 -3.95 -10.94 13.45
C ASP A 250 -3.62 -11.37 12.01
N VAL A 251 -4.15 -12.52 11.58
CA VAL A 251 -3.99 -12.96 10.19
C VAL A 251 -4.68 -11.91 9.31
N LYS A 252 -3.89 -11.03 8.70
CA LYS A 252 -4.40 -10.08 7.72
C LYS A 252 -4.87 -10.87 6.51
N THR A 253 -6.17 -10.86 6.28
CA THR A 253 -6.76 -11.43 5.07
C THR A 253 -6.41 -10.53 3.88
N PHE A 254 -5.93 -11.11 2.79
CA PHE A 254 -5.71 -10.41 1.53
C PHE A 254 -6.78 -10.76 0.51
N HIS A 255 -7.13 -9.78 -0.31
CA HIS A 255 -8.02 -9.92 -1.45
C HIS A 255 -7.26 -9.64 -2.73
N LEU A 256 -7.50 -10.46 -3.75
CA LEU A 256 -7.04 -10.20 -5.11
C LEU A 256 -8.23 -9.68 -5.93
N LEU A 257 -8.12 -8.45 -6.42
CA LEU A 257 -9.11 -7.83 -7.29
C LEU A 257 -8.68 -8.00 -8.75
N HIS A 258 -9.44 -8.76 -9.53
CA HIS A 258 -9.13 -9.06 -10.93
C HIS A 258 -9.63 -7.97 -11.87
N LEU A 259 -8.71 -7.21 -12.47
CA LEU A 259 -9.10 -6.18 -13.44
C LEU A 259 -9.48 -6.79 -14.79
N SER A 260 -9.04 -8.01 -15.10
CA SER A 260 -9.50 -8.78 -16.26
C SER A 260 -11.02 -8.95 -16.23
N LEU A 261 -11.56 -9.44 -15.12
CA LEU A 261 -13.01 -9.61 -14.92
C LEU A 261 -13.74 -8.27 -14.93
N LEU A 262 -13.16 -7.21 -14.33
CA LEU A 262 -13.78 -5.88 -14.38
C LEU A 262 -13.93 -5.38 -15.81
N ARG A 263 -12.97 -5.64 -16.69
CA ARG A 263 -13.08 -5.28 -18.11
C ARG A 263 -14.19 -6.05 -18.81
N GLU A 264 -14.37 -7.33 -18.47
CA GLU A 264 -15.50 -8.11 -18.98
C GLU A 264 -16.83 -7.53 -18.49
N TYR A 265 -16.99 -7.32 -17.18
CA TYR A 265 -18.19 -6.70 -16.61
C TYR A 265 -18.54 -5.36 -17.29
N LEU A 266 -17.56 -4.48 -17.47
CA LEU A 266 -17.77 -3.22 -18.18
C LEU A 266 -18.13 -3.43 -19.65
N ALA A 267 -17.52 -4.40 -20.34
CA ALA A 267 -17.86 -4.72 -21.72
C ALA A 267 -19.29 -5.22 -21.87
N TRP A 268 -19.77 -6.03 -20.91
CA TRP A 268 -21.16 -6.50 -20.85
C TRP A 268 -22.12 -5.35 -20.50
N GLU A 269 -21.77 -4.50 -19.54
CA GLU A 269 -22.62 -3.39 -19.10
C GLU A 269 -22.87 -2.36 -20.20
N PHE A 270 -21.87 -2.13 -21.05
CA PHE A 270 -21.97 -1.19 -22.18
C PHE A 270 -22.15 -1.90 -23.54
N ALA A 271 -22.55 -3.18 -23.55
CA ALA A 271 -22.75 -3.94 -24.79
C ALA A 271 -23.81 -3.30 -25.68
N ASP A 272 -24.90 -2.79 -25.08
CA ASP A 272 -26.02 -2.16 -25.80
C ASP A 272 -25.71 -0.75 -26.35
N VAL A 273 -24.56 -0.17 -25.96
CA VAL A 273 -24.13 1.18 -26.37
C VAL A 273 -23.12 1.12 -27.53
N LYS A 274 -22.64 -0.07 -27.88
CA LYS A 274 -21.68 -0.29 -28.99
C LYS A 274 -22.35 -0.37 -30.35
#